data_AF-K8W9Z8-F1
#
_entry.id   AF-K8W9Z8-F1
#
_cell.length_a   1.000
_cell.length_b   1.000
_cell.length_c   1.000
_cell.angle_alpha   90.00
_cell.angle_beta   90.00
_cell.angle_gamma   90.00
#
_symmetry.space_group_name_H-M   'P 1'
#
loop_
_entity.id
_entity.type
_entity.pdbx_description
1 polymer ?
#
loop_
_entity_poly.entity_id
_entity_poly.type
_entity_poly.pdbx_seq_one_letter_code
_entity_poly.pdbx_strand_id
1 'polypeptide(L)'
;MYDHKSKQDLLSGLISRLMSAEEERVQQAIAESNNTPHLALYARIISASNALSHTERAVVLAVSASLANDTNIRDTMRSCTNKDLDEIKRGPKPDAAALAYLALSGLYCLELFDFYKCSPGERDKIIEGIRCLYESY
;
A
#
# COMPACT_ATOMS: atom_id res chain seq x y z
N MET A 1 -7.43 -11.71 -23.55
CA MET A 1 -6.57 -12.90 -23.50
C MET A 1 -5.14 -12.38 -23.49
N TYR A 2 -4.50 -12.28 -22.31
CA TYR A 2 -3.13 -11.78 -22.22
C TYR A 2 -2.17 -12.92 -22.58
N ASP A 3 -1.48 -12.76 -23.71
CA ASP A 3 -0.50 -13.70 -24.24
C ASP A 3 0.83 -13.46 -23.50
N HIS A 4 1.09 -14.20 -22.43
CA HIS A 4 2.31 -14.03 -21.63
C HIS A 4 3.46 -14.80 -22.30
N LYS A 5 4.22 -14.13 -23.18
CA LYS A 5 5.33 -14.73 -23.95
C LYS A 5 6.59 -14.99 -23.12
N SER A 6 6.67 -14.48 -21.88
CA SER A 6 7.78 -14.71 -20.95
C SER A 6 7.34 -14.73 -19.49
N LYS A 7 8.19 -15.27 -18.60
CA LYS A 7 8.00 -15.22 -17.14
C LYS A 7 7.89 -13.78 -16.62
N GLN A 8 8.59 -12.84 -17.26
CA GLN A 8 8.51 -11.41 -16.94
C GLN A 8 7.14 -10.84 -17.30
N ASP A 9 6.58 -11.18 -18.46
CA ASP A 9 5.24 -10.72 -18.86
C ASP A 9 4.14 -11.23 -17.92
N LEU A 10 4.29 -12.45 -17.41
CA LEU A 10 3.38 -13.01 -16.42
C LEU A 10 3.49 -12.25 -15.08
N LEU A 11 4.71 -12.00 -14.59
CA LEU A 11 4.93 -11.25 -13.35
C LEU A 11 4.39 -9.82 -13.47
N SER A 12 4.68 -9.11 -14.56
CA SER A 12 4.13 -7.78 -14.84
C SER A 12 2.61 -7.77 -14.87
N GLY A 13 1.97 -8.78 -15.47
CA GLY A 13 0.50 -8.92 -15.46
C GLY A 13 -0.07 -9.13 -14.05
N LEU A 14 0.59 -9.94 -13.23
CA LEU A 14 0.19 -10.16 -11.84
C LEU A 14 0.35 -8.90 -10.98
N ILE A 15 1.42 -8.13 -11.18
CA ILE A 15 1.65 -6.85 -10.49
C ILE A 15 0.54 -5.87 -10.82
N SER A 16 0.28 -5.65 -12.11
CA SER A 16 -0.76 -4.73 -12.55
C SER A 16 -2.12 -5.09 -11.94
N ARG A 17 -2.46 -6.38 -11.91
CA ARG A 17 -3.70 -6.85 -11.27
C ARG A 17 -3.72 -6.59 -9.77
N LEU A 18 -2.62 -6.82 -9.06
CA LEU A 18 -2.52 -6.56 -7.62
C LEU A 18 -2.64 -5.07 -7.30
N MET A 19 -1.99 -4.20 -8.09
CA MET A 19 -2.08 -2.75 -7.93
C MET A 19 -3.49 -2.23 -8.22
N SER A 20 -4.15 -2.74 -9.26
CA SER A 20 -5.56 -2.39 -9.53
C SER A 20 -6.49 -2.85 -8.40
N ALA A 21 -6.30 -4.06 -7.86
CA ALA A 21 -7.11 -4.54 -6.74
C ALA A 21 -6.91 -3.69 -5.47
N GLU A 22 -5.68 -3.22 -5.21
CA GLU A 22 -5.41 -2.31 -4.10
C GLU A 22 -6.05 -0.93 -4.32
N GLU A 23 -5.96 -0.40 -5.53
CA GLU A 23 -6.62 0.86 -5.89
C GLU A 23 -8.15 0.76 -5.71
N GLU A 24 -8.76 -0.33 -6.15
CA GLU A 24 -10.19 -0.61 -5.93
C GLU A 24 -10.55 -0.68 -4.43
N ARG A 25 -9.74 -1.36 -3.61
CA ARG A 25 -9.94 -1.42 -2.14
C ARG A 25 -9.89 -0.04 -1.51
N VAL A 26 -8.93 0.79 -1.92
CA VAL A 26 -8.80 2.16 -1.42
C VAL A 26 -10.01 3.01 -1.85
N GLN A 27 -10.43 2.94 -3.12
CA GLN A 27 -11.60 3.68 -3.61
C GLN A 27 -12.88 3.27 -2.90
N GLN A 28 -13.07 1.97 -2.65
CA GLN A 28 -14.21 1.46 -1.88
C GLN A 28 -14.18 2.01 -0.45
N ALA A 29 -13.02 2.00 0.22
CA ALA A 29 -12.88 2.56 1.56
C ALA A 29 -13.11 4.08 1.60
N ILE A 30 -12.75 4.82 0.55
CA ILE A 30 -13.09 6.25 0.40
C ILE A 30 -14.61 6.42 0.30
N ALA A 31 -15.27 5.64 -0.55
CA ALA A 31 -16.72 5.72 -0.77
C ALA A 31 -17.53 5.36 0.49
N GLU A 32 -17.02 4.45 1.32
CA GLU A 32 -17.65 4.04 2.59
C GLU A 32 -17.32 5.01 3.76
N SER A 33 -16.29 5.85 3.61
CA SER A 33 -15.87 6.80 4.63
C SER A 33 -16.68 8.10 4.55
N ASN A 34 -17.71 8.24 5.40
CA ASN A 34 -18.33 9.53 5.65
C ASN A 34 -17.60 10.27 6.78
N ASN A 35 -17.20 11.52 6.52
CA ASN A 35 -16.81 12.50 7.53
C ASN A 35 -15.49 12.23 8.30
N THR A 36 -14.42 11.86 7.61
CA THR A 36 -13.07 11.74 8.21
C THR A 36 -12.18 12.96 7.92
N PRO A 37 -11.24 13.32 8.81
CA PRO A 37 -10.38 14.51 8.66
C PRO A 37 -9.48 14.50 7.41
N HIS A 38 -9.21 13.32 6.85
CA HIS A 38 -8.45 13.13 5.61
C HIS A 38 -8.87 11.83 4.93
N LEU A 39 -9.81 11.92 3.99
CA LEU A 39 -10.44 10.76 3.35
C LEU A 39 -9.42 9.80 2.70
N ALA A 40 -8.47 10.31 1.93
CA ALA A 40 -7.51 9.47 1.20
C ALA A 40 -6.52 8.75 2.13
N LEU A 41 -6.13 9.36 3.25
CA LEU A 41 -5.29 8.72 4.26
C LEU A 41 -6.08 7.71 5.08
N TYR A 42 -7.27 8.09 5.58
CA TYR A 42 -8.08 7.21 6.43
C TYR A 42 -8.61 6.00 5.66
N ALA A 43 -8.95 6.14 4.37
CA ALA A 43 -9.31 5.00 3.53
C ALA A 43 -8.16 3.99 3.38
N ARG A 44 -6.91 4.47 3.27
CA ARG A 44 -5.73 3.58 3.24
C ARG A 44 -5.48 2.92 4.60
N ILE A 45 -5.69 3.64 5.70
CA ILE A 45 -5.63 3.08 7.06
C ILE A 45 -6.72 2.00 7.26
N ILE A 46 -7.93 2.21 6.75
CA ILE A 46 -9.04 1.24 6.83
C ILE A 46 -8.75 0.02 5.95
N SER A 47 -8.30 0.23 4.70
CA SER A 47 -7.83 -0.84 3.82
C SER A 47 -6.73 -1.66 4.50
N ALA A 48 -5.83 -0.98 5.22
CA ALA A 48 -4.75 -1.60 5.97
C ALA A 48 -5.18 -2.49 7.11
N SER A 49 -6.36 -2.33 7.68
CA SER A 49 -6.83 -3.18 8.78
C SER A 49 -6.89 -4.66 8.38
N ASN A 50 -7.00 -4.97 7.09
CA ASN A 50 -6.96 -6.34 6.59
C ASN A 50 -5.51 -6.78 6.33
N ALA A 51 -5.07 -7.86 7.00
CA ALA A 51 -3.79 -8.48 6.70
C ALA A 51 -3.80 -9.09 5.29
N LEU A 52 -2.69 -8.94 4.56
CA LEU A 52 -2.53 -9.55 3.23
C LEU A 52 -2.55 -11.07 3.33
N SER A 53 -3.28 -11.70 2.40
CA SER A 53 -3.31 -13.15 2.28
C SER A 53 -1.92 -13.72 1.93
N HIS A 54 -1.70 -15.00 2.22
CA HIS A 54 -0.44 -15.67 1.90
C HIS A 54 -0.08 -15.58 0.41
N THR A 55 -1.08 -15.67 -0.46
CA THR A 55 -0.93 -15.55 -1.91
C THR A 55 -0.47 -14.15 -2.31
N GLU A 56 -1.07 -13.09 -1.76
CA GLU A 56 -0.68 -11.71 -2.04
C GLU A 56 0.77 -11.45 -1.60
N ARG A 57 1.17 -11.95 -0.42
CA ARG A 57 2.57 -11.83 0.03
C ARG A 57 3.56 -12.53 -0.90
N ALA A 58 3.24 -13.75 -1.33
CA ALA A 58 4.10 -14.49 -2.25
C ALA A 58 4.27 -13.78 -3.60
N VAL A 59 3.21 -13.15 -4.10
CA VAL A 59 3.28 -12.31 -5.31
C VAL A 59 4.18 -11.11 -5.07
N VAL A 60 3.96 -10.33 -4.00
CA VAL A 60 4.78 -9.14 -3.71
C VAL A 60 6.27 -9.49 -3.53
N LEU A 61 6.58 -10.61 -2.88
CA LEU A 61 7.95 -11.11 -2.75
C LEU A 61 8.58 -11.45 -4.10
N ALA A 62 7.86 -12.18 -4.96
CA ALA A 62 8.33 -12.52 -6.30
C ALA A 62 8.60 -11.27 -7.14
N VAL A 63 7.72 -10.26 -7.02
CA VAL A 63 7.84 -8.97 -7.67
C VAL A 63 9.05 -8.19 -7.17
N SER A 64 9.25 -8.18 -5.86
CA SER A 64 10.36 -7.46 -5.24
C SER A 64 11.72 -8.06 -5.61
N ALA A 65 11.79 -9.38 -5.77
CA ALA A 65 12.97 -10.06 -6.31
C ALA A 65 13.24 -9.67 -7.78
N SER A 66 12.21 -9.35 -8.56
CA SER A 66 12.34 -8.91 -9.95
C SER A 66 12.72 -7.43 -10.11
N LEU A 67 12.47 -6.58 -9.11
CA LEU A 67 12.79 -5.14 -9.14
C LEU A 67 14.26 -4.85 -9.43
N ALA A 68 15.18 -5.73 -9.04
CA ALA A 68 16.61 -5.55 -9.27
C ALA A 68 16.96 -5.55 -10.77
N ASN A 69 16.24 -6.35 -11.57
CA ASN A 69 16.55 -6.62 -12.97
C ASN A 69 15.53 -6.06 -13.97
N ASP A 70 14.43 -5.49 -13.49
CA ASP A 70 13.35 -4.96 -14.33
C ASP A 70 13.06 -3.50 -14.01
N THR A 71 13.53 -2.60 -14.89
CA THR A 71 13.33 -1.16 -14.75
C THR A 71 11.87 -0.76 -14.95
N ASN A 72 11.10 -1.50 -15.76
CA ASN A 72 9.70 -1.20 -16.02
C ASN A 72 8.87 -1.41 -14.75
N ILE A 73 9.06 -2.54 -14.07
CA ILE A 73 8.40 -2.81 -12.79
C ILE A 73 8.77 -1.73 -11.75
N ARG A 74 10.04 -1.31 -11.71
CA ARG A 74 10.49 -0.25 -10.79
C ARG A 74 9.83 1.09 -11.09
N ASP A 75 9.69 1.45 -12.36
CA ASP A 75 9.05 2.69 -12.78
C ASP A 75 7.53 2.66 -12.53
N THR A 76 6.87 1.52 -12.71
CA THR A 76 5.47 1.32 -12.31
C THR A 76 5.29 1.56 -10.81
N MET A 77 6.08 0.90 -9.97
CA MET A 77 5.99 1.06 -8.51
C MET A 77 6.25 2.52 -8.09
N ARG A 78 7.26 3.18 -8.69
CA ARG A 78 7.54 4.60 -8.43
C ARG A 78 6.36 5.49 -8.82
N SER A 79 5.74 5.24 -9.98
CA SER A 79 4.57 5.98 -10.46
C SER A 79 3.38 5.84 -9.51
N CYS A 80 3.09 4.61 -9.06
CA CYS A 80 2.03 4.35 -8.08
C CYS A 80 2.30 5.08 -6.76
N THR A 81 3.50 4.96 -6.19
CA THR A 81 3.86 5.66 -4.94
C THR A 81 3.79 7.18 -5.06
N ASN A 82 4.23 7.74 -6.18
CA ASN A 82 4.15 9.19 -6.40
C ASN A 82 2.70 9.67 -6.50
N LYS A 83 1.83 8.94 -7.23
CA LYS A 83 0.40 9.26 -7.31
C LYS A 83 -0.27 9.23 -5.94
N ASP A 84 0.03 8.22 -5.13
CA ASP A 84 -0.48 8.12 -3.76
C ASP A 84 -0.05 9.31 -2.90
N LEU A 85 1.26 9.63 -2.91
CA LEU A 85 1.80 10.75 -2.15
C LEU A 85 1.21 12.09 -2.59
N ASP A 86 1.03 12.29 -3.90
CA ASP A 86 0.43 13.51 -4.45
C ASP A 86 -1.03 13.66 -3.96
N GLU A 87 -1.80 12.58 -3.91
CA GLU A 87 -3.17 12.61 -3.38
C GLU A 87 -3.20 12.86 -1.87
N ILE A 88 -2.33 12.18 -1.12
CA ILE A 88 -2.25 12.29 0.34
C ILE A 88 -1.82 13.69 0.77
N LYS A 89 -0.97 14.37 0.00
CA LYS A 89 -0.51 15.73 0.31
C LYS A 89 -1.52 16.82 -0.04
N ARG A 90 -2.68 16.52 -0.64
CA ARG A 90 -3.73 17.55 -0.92
C ARG A 90 -4.52 17.99 0.30
N GLY A 91 -4.38 17.27 1.43
CA GLY A 91 -5.07 17.58 2.68
C GLY A 91 -4.48 18.78 3.44
N PRO A 92 -5.15 19.18 4.54
CA PRO A 92 -4.78 20.39 5.32
C PRO A 92 -3.45 20.26 6.07
N LYS A 93 -2.96 19.04 6.30
CA LYS A 93 -1.68 18.75 6.99
C LYS A 93 -0.79 17.88 6.09
N PRO A 94 -0.20 18.42 5.02
CA PRO A 94 0.49 17.63 4.00
C PRO A 94 1.69 16.84 4.55
N ASP A 95 2.48 17.44 5.45
CA ASP A 95 3.66 16.78 6.03
C ASP A 95 3.27 15.66 7.00
N ALA A 96 2.27 15.92 7.85
CA ALA A 96 1.70 14.91 8.75
C ALA A 96 1.12 13.73 7.98
N ALA A 97 0.39 14.02 6.88
CA ALA A 97 -0.20 13.00 6.03
C ALA A 97 0.88 12.15 5.33
N ALA A 98 1.95 12.80 4.84
CA ALA A 98 3.08 12.10 4.24
C ALA A 98 3.81 11.20 5.25
N LEU A 99 4.03 11.66 6.49
CA LEU A 99 4.64 10.85 7.54
C LEU A 99 3.77 9.63 7.90
N ALA A 100 2.45 9.83 8.05
CA ALA A 100 1.52 8.74 8.32
C ALA A 100 1.50 7.71 7.18
N TYR A 101 1.51 8.17 5.92
CA TYR A 101 1.63 7.28 4.76
C TYR A 101 2.93 6.49 4.75
N LEU A 102 4.08 7.16 4.96
CA LEU A 102 5.38 6.49 4.98
C LEU A 102 5.48 5.46 6.11
N ALA A 103 4.93 5.76 7.29
CA ALA A 103 4.86 4.80 8.40
C ALA A 103 4.00 3.58 8.04
N LEU A 104 2.85 3.80 7.40
CA LEU A 104 1.97 2.73 6.93
C LEU A 104 2.64 1.86 5.85
N SER A 105 3.27 2.48 4.84
CA SER A 105 4.02 1.77 3.81
C SER A 105 5.19 0.98 4.41
N GLY A 106 5.87 1.53 5.42
CA GLY A 106 6.92 0.84 6.17
C GLY A 106 6.43 -0.42 6.85
N LEU A 107 5.30 -0.34 7.58
CA LEU A 107 4.66 -1.50 8.21
C LEU A 107 4.36 -2.58 7.18
N TYR A 108 3.75 -2.21 6.05
CA TYR A 108 3.47 -3.16 4.97
C TYR A 108 4.71 -3.83 4.44
N CYS A 109 5.76 -3.08 4.11
CA CYS A 109 7.02 -3.64 3.62
C CYS A 109 7.60 -4.65 4.62
N LEU A 110 7.58 -4.33 5.91
CA LEU A 110 8.09 -5.22 6.96
C LEU A 110 7.28 -6.51 7.07
N GLU A 111 5.95 -6.44 6.97
CA GLU A 111 5.06 -7.62 7.00
C GLU A 111 5.16 -8.44 5.70
N LEU A 112 5.25 -7.77 4.55
CA LEU A 112 5.35 -8.37 3.22
C LEU A 112 6.63 -9.17 3.05
N PHE A 113 7.75 -8.63 3.54
CA PHE A 113 9.05 -9.28 3.47
C PHE A 113 9.31 -10.28 4.59
N ASP A 114 8.31 -10.54 5.44
CA ASP A 114 8.41 -11.43 6.61
C ASP A 114 9.50 -10.99 7.61
N PHE A 115 9.90 -9.70 7.57
CA PHE A 115 10.87 -9.12 8.50
C PHE A 115 10.26 -8.80 9.86
N TYR A 116 8.94 -8.60 9.89
CA TYR A 116 8.20 -8.32 11.11
C TYR A 116 6.88 -9.08 11.15
N LYS A 117 6.59 -9.68 12.30
CA LYS A 117 5.33 -10.38 12.58
C LYS A 117 4.69 -9.76 13.80
N CYS A 118 3.61 -9.02 13.57
CA CYS A 118 2.82 -8.49 14.66
C CYS A 118 2.22 -9.62 15.51
N SER A 119 2.34 -9.50 16.82
CA SER A 119 1.55 -10.30 17.75
C SER A 119 0.05 -9.93 17.67
N PRO A 120 -0.86 -10.78 18.16
CA PRO A 120 -2.29 -10.47 18.18
C PRO A 120 -2.55 -9.12 18.88
N GLY A 121 -3.21 -8.19 18.19
CA GLY A 121 -3.57 -6.86 18.70
C GLY A 121 -2.43 -5.82 18.70
N GLU A 122 -1.20 -6.19 18.36
CA GLU A 122 -0.09 -5.23 18.18
C GLU A 122 -0.25 -4.41 16.91
N ARG A 123 -0.69 -5.08 15.84
CA ARG A 123 -0.94 -4.42 14.55
C ARG A 123 -1.96 -3.30 14.65
N ASP A 124 -3.05 -3.54 15.38
CA ASP A 124 -4.10 -2.55 15.61
C ASP A 124 -3.56 -1.34 16.38
N LYS A 125 -2.68 -1.56 17.37
CA LYS A 125 -2.01 -0.47 18.11
C LYS A 125 -1.07 0.35 17.22
N ILE A 126 -0.34 -0.30 16.31
CA ILE A 126 0.54 0.40 15.37
C ILE A 126 -0.30 1.24 14.40
N ILE A 127 -1.36 0.67 13.83
CA ILE A 127 -2.28 1.39 12.94
C ILE A 127 -2.91 2.59 13.65
N GLU A 128 -3.35 2.40 14.90
CA GLU A 128 -3.87 3.49 15.72
C GLU A 128 -2.79 4.57 15.98
N GLY A 129 -1.56 4.18 16.28
CA GLY A 129 -0.45 5.12 16.43
C GLY A 129 -0.16 5.92 15.15
N ILE A 130 -0.26 5.29 13.99
CA ILE A 130 -0.13 5.95 12.67
C ILE A 130 -1.26 6.96 12.46
N ARG A 131 -2.49 6.65 12.90
CA ARG A 131 -3.61 7.60 12.89
C ARG A 131 -3.33 8.79 13.80
N CYS A 132 -2.90 8.54 15.04
CA CYS A 132 -2.57 9.60 16.00
C CYS A 132 -1.43 10.51 15.53
N LEU A 133 -0.47 9.98 14.75
CA LEU A 133 0.61 10.77 14.12
C LEU A 133 0.05 11.89 13.24
N TYR A 134 -0.99 11.61 12.44
CA TYR A 134 -1.63 12.64 11.61
C TYR A 134 -2.39 13.69 12.44
N GLU A 135 -3.03 13.25 13.53
CA GLU A 135 -3.84 14.13 14.37
C GLU A 135 -2.98 15.07 15.22
N SER A 136 -1.83 14.59 15.70
CA SER A 136 -0.98 15.28 16.71
C SER A 136 0.05 16.25 16.13
N TYR A 137 0.38 16.12 14.85
CA TYR A 137 1.33 17.00 14.14
C TYR A 137 0.65 18.27 13.63
#